data_AF-A0A2U3YAX7-F1
#
_entry.id   AF-A0A2U3YAX7-F1
#
_cell.length_a   1.000
_cell.length_b   1.000
_cell.length_c   1.000
_cell.angle_alpha   90.00
_cell.angle_beta   90.00
_cell.angle_gamma   90.00
#
_symmetry.space_group_name_H-M   'P 1'
#
loop_
_entity.id
_entity.type
_entity.pdbx_description
1 polymer ?
#
loop_
_entity_poly.entity_id
_entity_poly.type
_entity_poly.pdbx_seq_one_letter_code
_entity_poly.pdbx_strand_id
1 'polypeptide(L)'
;MDCAHLVKANSIQGCKMNNVNVVYTPWSNLKKTADMDVGQIGFHRQKDVKIVTVEKKVNEILNRLEKTKMERFPDLAAEKECRDREERNEKKAQIQEMKRREKEEMKKKREMDELRHKFLSYIILAHKYQKENVSGINGKITFLLLKLGG
;
A
#
# COMPACT_ATOMS: atom_id res chain seq x y z
N MET A 1 -9.56 -8.42 44.37
CA MET A 1 -9.81 -9.87 44.61
C MET A 1 -10.44 -10.55 43.41
N ASP A 2 -11.36 -9.89 42.70
CA ASP A 2 -12.08 -10.42 41.54
C ASP A 2 -11.22 -11.11 40.48
N CYS A 3 -10.09 -10.49 40.09
CA CYS A 3 -9.18 -11.09 39.10
C CYS A 3 -8.60 -12.43 39.57
N ALA A 4 -8.30 -12.60 40.87
CA ALA A 4 -7.74 -13.84 41.39
C ALA A 4 -8.77 -14.98 41.33
N HIS A 5 -10.04 -14.68 41.58
CA HIS A 5 -11.13 -15.65 41.44
C HIS A 5 -11.34 -16.05 39.98
N LEU A 6 -11.26 -15.10 39.04
CA LEU A 6 -11.34 -15.37 37.61
C LEU A 6 -10.17 -16.26 37.14
N VAL A 7 -8.94 -15.96 37.58
CA VAL A 7 -7.75 -16.78 37.27
C VAL A 7 -7.89 -18.20 37.82
N LYS A 8 -8.38 -18.35 39.06
CA LYS A 8 -8.65 -19.68 39.64
C LYS A 8 -9.71 -20.43 38.84
N ALA A 9 -10.78 -19.77 38.41
CA ALA A 9 -11.85 -20.39 37.62
C ALA A 9 -11.36 -20.86 36.24
N ASN A 10 -10.47 -20.11 35.59
CA ASN A 10 -9.91 -20.42 34.27
C ASN A 10 -8.64 -21.30 34.32
N SER A 11 -8.18 -21.70 35.49
CA SER A 11 -7.04 -22.60 35.63
C SER A 11 -7.50 -24.06 35.56
N ILE A 12 -6.87 -24.85 34.67
CA ILE A 12 -7.20 -26.27 34.45
C ILE A 12 -7.11 -27.09 35.74
N GLN A 13 -6.03 -26.89 36.51
CA GLN A 13 -5.83 -27.55 37.81
C GLN A 13 -6.42 -26.72 38.96
N GLY A 14 -6.22 -25.39 38.93
CA GLY A 14 -6.58 -24.51 40.04
C GLY A 14 -8.09 -24.43 40.32
N CYS A 15 -8.95 -24.71 39.33
CA CYS A 15 -10.39 -24.69 39.52
C CYS A 15 -10.90 -25.83 40.43
N LYS A 16 -10.18 -26.96 40.49
CA LYS A 16 -10.53 -28.14 41.30
C LYS A 16 -9.89 -28.14 42.69
N MET A 17 -8.86 -27.31 42.89
CA MET A 17 -8.14 -27.23 44.17
C MET A 17 -8.88 -26.31 45.14
N ASN A 18 -8.88 -26.67 46.43
CA ASN A 18 -9.48 -25.85 47.48
C ASN A 18 -8.80 -24.48 47.53
N ASN A 19 -7.52 -24.42 47.87
CA ASN A 19 -6.71 -23.20 47.87
C ASN A 19 -5.80 -23.10 46.64
N VAL A 20 -5.67 -21.91 46.05
CA VAL A 20 -4.72 -21.63 44.96
C VAL A 20 -4.00 -20.32 45.24
N ASN A 21 -2.70 -20.30 44.99
CA ASN A 21 -1.89 -19.09 45.07
C ASN A 21 -1.86 -18.41 43.70
N VAL A 22 -2.33 -17.17 43.64
CA VAL A 22 -2.31 -16.33 42.43
C VAL A 22 -1.19 -15.32 42.56
N VAL A 23 -0.32 -15.27 41.55
CA VAL A 23 0.79 -14.33 41.47
C VAL A 23 0.33 -13.03 40.80
N TYR A 24 0.55 -11.92 41.49
CA TYR A 24 0.40 -10.57 41.01
C TYR A 24 1.77 -9.93 40.81
N THR A 25 2.09 -9.59 39.57
CA THR A 25 3.33 -8.91 39.21
C THR A 25 3.06 -7.87 38.12
N PRO A 26 3.76 -6.72 38.12
CA PRO A 26 3.70 -5.79 37.00
C PRO A 26 4.27 -6.43 35.72
N TRP A 27 3.76 -6.00 34.57
CA TRP A 27 4.16 -6.51 33.26
C TRP A 27 5.66 -6.30 32.98
N SER A 28 6.23 -5.20 33.49
CA SER A 28 7.65 -4.85 33.36
C SER A 28 8.59 -5.84 34.05
N ASN A 29 8.08 -6.68 34.94
CA ASN A 29 8.85 -7.69 35.66
C ASN A 29 8.82 -9.08 34.97
N LEU A 30 8.05 -9.24 33.89
CA LEU A 30 7.98 -10.49 33.14
C LEU A 30 9.21 -10.64 32.25
N LYS A 31 9.90 -11.77 32.37
CA LYS A 31 11.08 -12.12 31.56
C LYS A 31 10.70 -13.24 30.59
N LYS A 32 10.89 -13.00 29.30
CA LYS A 32 10.76 -14.01 28.24
C LYS A 32 12.08 -14.13 27.50
N THR A 33 12.64 -15.34 27.43
CA THR A 33 13.81 -15.65 26.59
C THR A 33 13.34 -16.39 25.34
N ALA A 34 14.14 -16.33 24.26
CA ALA A 34 13.82 -16.99 23.01
C ALA A 34 13.70 -18.51 23.15
N ASP A 35 14.47 -19.09 24.07
CA ASP A 35 14.50 -20.54 24.33
C ASP A 35 13.33 -21.04 25.22
N MET A 36 12.41 -20.16 25.64
CA MET A 36 11.28 -20.55 26.50
C MET A 36 10.05 -20.96 25.69
N ASP A 37 9.46 -22.10 26.05
CA ASP A 37 8.24 -22.64 25.44
C ASP A 37 7.04 -21.68 25.55
N VAL A 38 6.06 -21.86 24.66
CA VAL A 38 4.82 -21.07 24.64
C VAL A 38 4.09 -21.25 25.98
N GLY A 39 3.76 -20.13 26.64
CA GLY A 39 3.13 -20.11 27.96
C GLY A 39 4.09 -20.09 29.14
N GLN A 40 5.39 -20.35 28.94
CA GLN A 40 6.40 -20.22 29.99
C GLN A 40 6.90 -18.77 30.09
N ILE A 41 6.95 -18.23 31.31
CA ILE A 41 7.40 -16.87 31.62
C ILE A 41 8.21 -16.92 32.93
N GLY A 42 9.32 -16.18 32.99
CA GLY A 42 10.11 -15.97 34.21
C GLY A 42 9.88 -14.57 34.82
N PHE A 43 10.54 -14.27 35.94
CA PHE A 43 10.52 -12.94 36.56
C PHE A 43 11.93 -12.33 36.60
N HIS A 44 12.03 -11.02 36.41
CA HIS A 44 13.31 -10.30 36.58
C HIS A 44 13.66 -10.11 38.07
N ARG A 45 12.68 -9.74 38.90
CA ARG A 45 12.82 -9.50 40.34
C ARG A 45 11.71 -10.22 41.09
N GLN A 46 12.09 -11.17 41.95
CA GLN A 46 11.13 -11.90 42.78
C GLN A 46 10.49 -11.04 43.88
N LYS A 47 11.14 -9.93 44.27
CA LYS A 47 10.60 -9.00 45.28
C LYS A 47 9.34 -8.26 44.83
N ASP A 48 9.17 -8.09 43.52
CA ASP A 48 8.01 -7.40 42.94
C ASP A 48 6.82 -8.37 42.73
N VAL A 49 6.98 -9.64 43.10
CA VAL A 49 5.95 -10.68 43.02
C VAL A 49 5.15 -10.69 44.31
N LYS A 50 3.85 -10.39 44.22
CA LYS A 50 2.90 -10.50 45.32
C LYS A 50 2.07 -11.76 45.15
N ILE A 51 2.00 -12.59 46.18
CA ILE A 51 1.22 -13.83 46.16
C ILE A 51 -0.07 -13.61 46.95
N VAL A 52 -1.21 -13.91 46.33
CA VAL A 52 -2.52 -13.84 46.96
C VAL A 52 -3.14 -15.23 46.97
N THR A 53 -3.50 -15.72 48.15
CA THR A 53 -4.14 -17.03 48.31
C THR A 53 -5.65 -16.89 48.16
N VAL A 54 -6.25 -17.72 47.31
CA VAL A 54 -7.69 -17.81 47.10
C VAL A 54 -8.20 -19.16 47.60
N GLU A 55 -8.94 -19.14 48.70
CA GLU A 55 -9.43 -20.34 49.41
C GLU A 55 -10.73 -20.92 48.86
N LYS A 56 -11.69 -20.09 48.47
CA LYS A 56 -12.96 -20.56 47.91
C LYS A 56 -13.30 -19.75 46.67
N LYS A 57 -13.83 -20.44 45.67
CA LYS A 57 -14.39 -19.81 44.47
C LYS A 57 -15.72 -19.17 44.86
N VAL A 58 -15.83 -17.86 44.63
CA VAL A 58 -17.07 -17.11 44.83
C VAL A 58 -17.79 -16.99 43.49
N ASN A 59 -18.84 -17.78 43.30
CA ASN A 59 -19.60 -17.82 42.03
C ASN A 59 -20.29 -16.49 41.71
N GLU A 60 -20.71 -15.72 42.71
CA GLU A 60 -21.35 -14.41 42.51
C GLU A 60 -20.43 -13.42 41.80
N ILE A 61 -19.15 -13.41 42.16
CA ILE A 61 -18.14 -12.54 41.55
C ILE A 61 -17.93 -12.93 40.08
N LEU A 62 -17.87 -14.22 39.78
CA LEU A 62 -17.74 -14.71 38.41
C LEU A 62 -18.97 -14.36 37.56
N ASN A 63 -20.17 -14.65 38.08
CA ASN A 63 -21.43 -14.37 37.39
C ASN A 63 -21.61 -12.87 37.12
N ARG A 64 -21.15 -12.00 38.03
CA ARG A 64 -21.16 -10.55 37.82
C ARG A 64 -20.20 -10.13 36.70
N LEU A 65 -18.98 -10.69 36.66
CA LEU A 65 -17.98 -10.39 35.63
C LEU A 65 -18.38 -10.92 34.25
N GLU A 66 -19.03 -12.07 34.20
CA GLU A 66 -19.48 -12.67 32.95
C GLU A 66 -20.62 -11.87 32.31
N LYS A 67 -21.51 -11.31 33.13
CA LYS A 67 -22.58 -10.41 32.65
C LYS A 67 -22.06 -9.11 32.04
N THR A 68 -20.88 -8.62 32.46
CA THR A 68 -20.25 -7.42 31.90
C THR A 68 -19.30 -7.73 30.74
N LYS A 69 -19.09 -9.01 30.42
CA LYS A 69 -18.24 -9.42 29.30
C LYS A 69 -18.91 -9.08 27.98
N MET A 70 -18.48 -7.99 27.36
CA MET A 70 -18.80 -7.69 25.97
C MET A 70 -17.74 -8.31 25.07
N GLU A 71 -18.03 -9.48 24.49
CA GLU A 71 -17.21 -10.02 23.42
C GLU A 71 -17.51 -9.25 22.13
N ARG A 72 -16.62 -8.32 21.79
CA ARG A 72 -16.54 -7.87 20.40
C ARG A 72 -15.76 -8.94 19.65
N PHE A 73 -16.33 -9.44 18.57
CA PHE A 73 -15.61 -10.19 17.55
C PHE A 73 -15.37 -9.25 16.38
N PRO A 74 -14.34 -8.38 16.40
CA PRO A 74 -13.90 -7.73 15.18
C PRO A 74 -13.46 -8.84 14.23
N ASP A 75 -14.12 -8.93 13.08
CA ASP A 75 -13.70 -9.83 12.00
C ASP A 75 -12.42 -9.26 11.38
N LEU A 76 -11.28 -9.70 11.91
CA LEU A 76 -9.95 -9.31 11.45
C LEU A 76 -9.71 -9.69 9.98
N ALA A 77 -10.44 -10.68 9.45
CA ALA A 77 -10.33 -11.07 8.05
C ALA A 77 -11.04 -10.06 7.14
N ALA A 78 -12.22 -9.57 7.54
CA ALA A 78 -12.94 -8.52 6.81
C ALA A 78 -12.19 -7.19 6.79
N GLU A 79 -11.57 -6.79 7.91
CA GLU A 79 -10.73 -5.58 7.96
C GLU A 79 -9.49 -5.68 7.06
N LYS A 80 -8.86 -6.87 7.00
CA LYS A 80 -7.72 -7.11 6.13
C LYS A 80 -8.11 -7.11 4.65
N GLU A 81 -9.23 -7.73 4.29
CA GLU A 81 -9.71 -7.75 2.90
C GLU A 81 -10.09 -6.35 2.40
N CYS A 82 -10.66 -5.50 3.28
CA CYS A 82 -10.99 -4.11 2.94
C CYS A 82 -9.73 -3.32 2.55
N ARG A 83 -8.66 -3.40 3.36
CA ARG A 83 -7.37 -2.76 3.07
C ARG A 83 -6.75 -3.29 1.77
N ASP A 84 -6.74 -4.60 1.58
CA ASP A 84 -6.18 -5.23 0.38
C ASP A 84 -6.98 -4.91 -0.91
N ARG A 85 -8.27 -4.60 -0.79
CA ARG A 85 -9.13 -4.17 -1.90
C ARG A 85 -8.85 -2.71 -2.29
N GLU A 86 -8.67 -1.85 -1.31
CA GLU A 86 -8.37 -0.42 -1.51
C GLU A 86 -7.01 -0.24 -2.19
N GLU A 87 -5.95 -0.91 -1.71
CA GLU A 87 -4.62 -0.87 -2.35
C GLU A 87 -4.63 -1.36 -3.81
N ARG A 88 -5.43 -2.39 -4.12
CA ARG A 88 -5.55 -2.89 -5.50
C ARG A 88 -6.30 -1.91 -6.40
N ASN A 89 -7.30 -1.21 -5.89
CA ASN A 89 -8.02 -0.21 -6.66
C ASN A 89 -7.17 1.03 -6.94
N GLU A 90 -6.39 1.50 -5.96
CA GLU A 90 -5.47 2.62 -6.16
C GLU A 90 -4.37 2.30 -7.18
N LYS A 91 -3.75 1.12 -7.08
CA LYS A 91 -2.74 0.68 -8.05
C LYS A 91 -3.31 0.57 -9.46
N LYS A 92 -4.54 0.07 -9.62
CA LYS A 92 -5.23 0.02 -10.93
C LYS A 92 -5.52 1.41 -11.48
N ALA A 93 -6.00 2.34 -10.65
CA ALA A 93 -6.30 3.70 -11.06
C ALA A 93 -5.03 4.45 -11.53
N GLN A 94 -3.91 4.29 -10.81
CA GLN A 94 -2.63 4.88 -11.19
C GLN A 94 -2.09 4.32 -12.52
N ILE A 95 -2.17 3.00 -12.73
CA ILE A 95 -1.74 2.37 -13.99
C ILE A 95 -2.63 2.83 -15.15
N GLN A 96 -3.94 2.96 -14.94
CA GLN A 96 -4.87 3.41 -15.98
C GLN A 96 -4.62 4.88 -16.35
N GLU A 97 -4.37 5.75 -15.38
CA GLU A 97 -4.08 7.16 -15.62
C GLU A 97 -2.73 7.35 -16.31
N MET A 98 -1.67 6.60 -15.92
CA MET A 98 -0.40 6.62 -16.65
C MET A 98 -0.57 6.17 -18.10
N LYS A 99 -1.27 5.05 -18.35
CA LYS A 99 -1.55 4.57 -19.71
C LYS A 99 -2.37 5.56 -20.53
N ARG A 100 -3.26 6.33 -19.90
CA ARG A 100 -4.05 7.36 -20.59
C ARG A 100 -3.16 8.54 -21.00
N ARG A 101 -2.31 9.02 -20.09
CA ARG A 101 -1.35 10.10 -20.37
C ARG A 101 -0.36 9.73 -21.47
N GLU A 102 0.23 8.54 -21.40
CA GLU A 102 1.15 8.04 -22.44
C GLU A 102 0.48 7.98 -23.82
N LYS A 103 -0.79 7.54 -23.89
CA LYS A 103 -1.55 7.50 -25.15
C LYS A 103 -1.83 8.90 -25.69
N GLU A 104 -2.17 9.85 -24.82
CA GLU A 104 -2.41 11.25 -25.21
C GLU A 104 -1.11 11.92 -25.69
N GLU A 105 0.01 11.69 -25.03
CA GLU A 105 1.33 12.19 -25.44
C GLU A 105 1.80 11.59 -26.76
N MET A 106 1.61 10.28 -26.97
CA MET A 106 1.92 9.64 -28.25
C MET A 106 1.08 10.21 -29.39
N LYS A 107 -0.21 10.47 -29.17
CA LYS A 107 -1.07 11.08 -30.20
C LYS A 107 -0.61 12.49 -30.55
N LYS A 108 -0.36 13.34 -29.55
CA LYS A 108 0.15 14.71 -29.76
C LYS A 108 1.49 14.71 -30.50
N LYS A 109 2.40 13.78 -30.15
CA LYS A 109 3.69 13.65 -30.84
C LYS A 109 3.52 13.27 -32.31
N ARG A 110 2.64 12.31 -32.61
CA ARG A 110 2.33 11.93 -34.00
C ARG A 110 1.72 13.08 -34.79
N GLU A 111 0.77 13.81 -34.22
CA GLU A 111 0.15 14.98 -34.86
C GLU A 111 1.19 16.09 -35.14
N MET A 112 2.09 16.36 -34.19
CA MET A 112 3.19 17.30 -34.39
C MET A 112 4.17 16.85 -35.46
N ASP A 113 4.54 15.57 -35.48
CA ASP A 113 5.46 15.02 -36.47
C ASP A 113 4.83 15.01 -37.88
N GLU A 114 3.53 14.71 -38.00
CA GLU A 114 2.78 14.83 -39.25
C GLU A 114 2.71 16.29 -39.75
N LEU A 115 2.46 17.24 -38.85
CA LEU A 115 2.40 18.66 -39.20
C LEU A 115 3.79 19.17 -39.62
N ARG A 116 4.85 18.77 -38.91
CA ARG A 116 6.25 19.04 -39.29
C ARG A 116 6.59 18.46 -40.65
N HIS A 117 6.18 17.21 -40.91
CA HIS A 117 6.40 16.56 -42.21
C HIS A 117 5.68 17.30 -43.34
N LYS A 118 4.41 17.69 -43.14
CA LYS A 118 3.65 18.51 -44.10
C LYS A 118 4.33 19.86 -44.35
N PHE A 119 4.80 20.52 -43.29
CA PHE A 119 5.47 21.81 -43.38
C PHE A 119 6.82 21.72 -44.13
N LEU A 120 7.64 20.71 -43.81
CA LEU A 120 8.90 20.44 -44.52
C LEU A 120 8.66 20.15 -46.00
N SER A 121 7.63 19.36 -46.33
CA SER A 121 7.24 19.10 -47.72
C SER A 121 6.88 20.38 -48.47
N TYR A 122 6.08 21.26 -47.86
CA TYR A 122 5.71 22.55 -48.45
C TYR A 122 6.94 23.44 -48.71
N ILE A 123 7.88 23.50 -47.76
CA ILE A 123 9.15 24.23 -47.92
C ILE A 123 9.96 23.66 -49.07
N ILE A 124 10.11 22.34 -49.16
CA ILE A 124 10.86 21.68 -50.25
C ILE A 124 10.21 21.97 -51.60
N LEU A 125 8.88 21.91 -51.69
CA LEU A 125 8.15 22.26 -52.91
C LEU A 125 8.34 23.72 -53.31
N ALA A 126 8.29 24.65 -52.36
CA ALA A 126 8.53 26.07 -52.61
C ALA A 126 9.97 26.33 -53.11
N HIS A 127 10.97 25.71 -52.48
CA HIS A 127 12.36 25.78 -52.93
C HIS A 127 12.54 25.19 -54.34
N LYS A 128 11.87 24.07 -54.65
CA LYS A 128 11.91 23.45 -55.98
C LYS A 128 11.29 24.35 -57.05
N TYR A 129 10.12 24.93 -56.76
CA TYR A 129 9.43 25.86 -57.67
C TYR A 129 10.26 27.11 -57.98
N GLN A 130 10.94 27.67 -56.98
CA GLN A 130 11.82 28.82 -57.19
C GLN A 130 13.04 28.45 -58.03
N LYS A 131 13.63 27.27 -57.81
CA LYS A 131 14.76 26.77 -58.61
C LYS A 131 14.37 26.50 -60.06
N GLU A 132 13.20 25.90 -60.30
CA GLU A 132 12.67 25.65 -61.65
C GLU A 132 12.37 26.97 -62.38
N ASN A 133 11.75 27.96 -61.72
CA ASN A 133 11.53 29.27 -62.33
C ASN A 133 12.81 30.01 -62.67
N VAL A 134 13.80 30.02 -61.76
CA VAL A 134 15.12 30.63 -62.04
C VAL A 134 15.82 29.91 -63.19
N SER A 135 15.77 28.58 -63.24
CA SER A 135 16.32 27.82 -64.37
C SER A 135 15.58 28.07 -65.69
N GLY A 136 14.25 28.22 -65.65
CA GLY A 136 13.43 28.51 -66.82
C GLY A 136 13.65 29.92 -67.36
N ILE A 137 13.84 30.90 -66.47
CA ILE A 137 14.20 32.28 -66.84
C ILE A 137 15.62 32.30 -67.45
N ASN A 138 16.58 31.66 -66.80
CA ASN A 138 17.95 31.59 -67.30
C ASN A 138 18.02 30.90 -68.67
N GLY A 139 17.31 29.79 -68.87
CA GLY A 139 17.25 29.09 -70.16
C GLY A 139 16.59 29.90 -71.28
N LYS A 140 15.56 30.69 -70.97
CA LYS A 140 14.94 31.62 -71.94
C LYS A 140 15.88 32.77 -72.31
N ILE A 141 16.65 33.29 -71.35
CA ILE A 141 17.65 34.33 -71.59
C ILE A 141 18.77 33.80 -72.51
N THR A 142 19.30 32.59 -72.27
CA THR A 142 20.31 31.99 -73.16
C THR A 142 19.76 31.72 -74.56
N PHE A 143 18.52 31.26 -74.68
CA PHE A 143 17.88 31.03 -75.98
C PHE A 143 17.67 32.33 -76.77
N LEU A 144 17.30 33.43 -76.10
CA LEU A 144 17.16 34.74 -76.75
C LEU A 144 18.52 35.29 -77.22
N LEU A 145 19.56 35.15 -76.41
CA LEU A 145 20.92 35.58 -76.75
C LEU A 145 21.48 34.81 -77.95
N LEU A 146 21.21 33.51 -78.06
CA LEU A 146 21.65 32.70 -79.21
C LEU A 146 20.95 33.09 -80.53
N LYS A 147 19.74 33.64 -80.46
CA LYS A 147 18.92 34.00 -81.62
C LYS A 147 19.19 35.42 -82.15
N LEU A 148 19.82 36.26 -81.35
CA LEU A 148 20.21 37.63 -81.71
C LEU A 148 21.69 37.74 -82.16
N GLY A 149 22.47 36.66 -82.02
CA GLY A 149 23.89 36.61 -82.37
C GLY A 149 24.22 35.82 -83.64
N GLY A 150 23.24 35.54 -84.50
CA GLY A 150 23.39 34.82 -85.77
C GLY A 150 22.84 35.60 -86.95
#